data_AF-A0A482ZVH7-F1
#
_entry.id   AF-A0A482ZVH7-F1
#
_cell.length_a   1.000
_cell.length_b   1.000
_cell.length_c   1.000
_cell.angle_alpha   90.00
_cell.angle_beta   90.00
_cell.angle_gamma   90.00
#
_symmetry.space_group_name_H-M   'P 1'
#
loop_
_entity.id
_entity.type
_entity.pdbx_description
1 polymer ?
#
loop_
_entity_poly.entity_id
_entity_poly.type
_entity_poly.pdbx_seq_one_letter_code
_entity_poly.pdbx_strand_id
1 'polypeptide(L)'
;MLYAFPSRNLGTSKKNRFIGEATKLKIETYKNQYKSVLKSSFAYEFSQGDVDRIQILINELREHITGMDNLSNGHKERLLKRLEKLQSELHKRLSNLDRFWGIVGDAGVALGRLGKDAKPIVDRIKEISEIVWRTQARSEELPSNSPYPLLNDEQNT
;
A
#
# COMPACT_ATOMS: atom_id res chain seq x y z
N MET A 1 -58.29 -60.80 7.54
CA MET A 1 -57.44 -60.27 8.63
C MET A 1 -56.01 -60.22 8.10
N LEU A 2 -55.42 -59.04 7.93
CA LEU A 2 -53.97 -58.76 7.85
C LEU A 2 -53.79 -57.24 7.68
N TYR A 3 -53.39 -56.56 8.76
CA TYR A 3 -53.03 -55.14 8.75
C TYR A 3 -51.58 -55.00 8.30
N ALA A 4 -51.32 -54.21 7.26
CA ALA A 4 -49.97 -53.79 6.87
C ALA A 4 -49.64 -52.44 7.53
N PHE A 5 -48.65 -52.41 8.43
CA PHE A 5 -48.09 -51.18 8.98
C PHE A 5 -47.07 -50.58 7.99
N PRO A 6 -47.14 -49.27 7.66
CA PRO A 6 -46.09 -48.62 6.89
C PRO A 6 -44.96 -48.14 7.84
N SER A 7 -43.78 -48.73 7.70
CA SER A 7 -42.56 -48.28 8.38
C SER A 7 -42.18 -46.86 7.93
N ARG A 8 -42.28 -45.88 8.83
CA ARG A 8 -41.90 -44.49 8.57
C ARG A 8 -40.39 -44.35 8.38
N ASN A 9 -39.99 -43.87 7.22
CA ASN A 9 -38.62 -43.51 6.84
C ASN A 9 -38.19 -42.17 7.49
N LEU A 10 -38.14 -42.11 8.82
CA LEU A 10 -37.81 -40.90 9.61
C LEU A 10 -36.30 -40.65 9.76
N GLY A 11 -35.46 -41.64 9.45
CA GLY A 11 -34.01 -41.57 9.65
C GLY A 11 -33.25 -40.79 8.56
N THR A 12 -33.77 -40.76 7.34
CA THR A 12 -33.12 -40.15 6.16
C THR A 12 -33.23 -38.62 6.16
N SER A 13 -34.37 -38.07 6.58
CA SER A 13 -34.61 -36.62 6.64
C SER A 13 -33.75 -35.91 7.70
N LYS A 14 -33.62 -36.50 8.90
CA LYS A 14 -32.75 -35.97 9.96
C LYS A 14 -31.28 -35.99 9.53
N LYS A 15 -30.80 -37.12 8.99
CA LYS A 15 -29.41 -37.26 8.49
C LYS A 15 -29.06 -36.23 7.42
N ASN A 16 -29.98 -35.96 6.48
CA ASN A 16 -29.77 -34.95 5.44
C ASN A 16 -29.73 -33.52 6.00
N ARG A 17 -30.52 -33.19 7.03
CA ARG A 17 -30.41 -31.91 7.75
C ARG A 17 -29.06 -31.75 8.45
N PHE A 18 -28.60 -32.77 9.16
CA PHE A 18 -27.30 -32.75 9.83
C PHE A 18 -26.12 -32.58 8.85
N ILE A 19 -26.18 -33.22 7.68
CA ILE A 19 -25.16 -33.06 6.63
C ILE A 19 -25.20 -31.62 6.06
N GLY A 20 -26.39 -31.06 5.86
CA GLY A 20 -26.57 -29.68 5.41
C GLY A 20 -26.03 -28.64 6.39
N GLU A 21 -26.30 -28.83 7.69
CA GLU A 21 -25.78 -27.96 8.76
C GLU A 21 -24.26 -28.08 8.91
N ALA A 22 -23.72 -29.30 8.88
CA ALA A 22 -22.27 -29.52 8.92
C ALA A 22 -21.55 -28.90 7.71
N THR A 23 -22.17 -28.93 6.53
CA THR A 23 -21.64 -28.29 5.32
C THR A 23 -21.65 -26.78 5.43
N LYS A 24 -22.73 -26.18 5.96
CA LYS A 24 -22.79 -24.75 6.24
C LYS A 24 -21.71 -24.31 7.24
N LEU A 25 -21.54 -25.06 8.32
CA LEU A 25 -20.53 -24.77 9.34
C LEU A 25 -19.10 -24.80 8.75
N LYS A 26 -18.82 -25.77 7.87
CA LYS A 26 -17.54 -25.85 7.13
C LYS A 26 -17.36 -24.65 6.20
N ILE A 27 -18.38 -24.29 5.42
CA ILE A 27 -18.33 -23.12 4.52
C ILE A 27 -18.10 -21.83 5.31
N GLU A 28 -18.77 -21.67 6.44
CA GLU A 28 -18.65 -20.52 7.32
C GLU A 28 -17.26 -20.45 7.97
N THR A 29 -16.71 -21.60 8.38
CA THR A 29 -15.34 -21.72 8.88
C THR A 29 -14.31 -21.33 7.82
N TYR A 30 -14.46 -21.81 6.58
CA TYR A 30 -13.59 -21.41 5.47
C TYR A 30 -13.72 -19.91 5.17
N LYS A 31 -14.94 -19.36 5.11
CA LYS A 31 -15.15 -17.91 4.93
C LYS A 31 -14.46 -17.10 6.02
N ASN A 32 -14.54 -17.53 7.28
CA ASN A 32 -13.92 -16.84 8.40
C ASN A 32 -12.38 -16.94 8.36
N GLN A 33 -11.81 -18.10 8.00
CA GLN A 33 -10.37 -18.27 7.80
C GLN A 33 -9.86 -17.43 6.62
N TYR A 34 -10.56 -17.44 5.48
CA TYR A 34 -10.21 -16.58 4.35
C TYR A 34 -10.34 -15.10 4.69
N LYS A 35 -11.36 -14.70 5.45
CA LYS A 35 -11.52 -13.32 5.91
C LYS A 35 -10.40 -12.90 6.87
N SER A 36 -9.88 -13.81 7.71
CA SER A 36 -8.74 -13.51 8.60
C SER A 36 -7.41 -13.45 7.83
N VAL A 37 -7.21 -14.32 6.83
CA VAL A 37 -6.03 -14.31 5.95
C VAL A 37 -6.01 -13.09 5.02
N LEU A 38 -7.19 -12.68 4.52
CA LEU A 38 -7.33 -11.46 3.72
C LEU A 38 -7.18 -10.20 4.58
N LYS A 39 -7.68 -10.19 5.82
CA LYS A 39 -7.34 -9.15 6.80
C LYS A 39 -5.85 -9.14 7.16
N SER A 40 -5.15 -10.28 7.13
CA SER A 40 -3.70 -10.33 7.33
C SER A 40 -2.89 -9.89 6.11
N SER A 41 -3.52 -9.75 4.94
CA SER A 41 -2.93 -9.13 3.76
C SER A 41 -3.26 -7.64 3.71
N PHE A 42 -2.94 -6.92 4.79
CA PHE A 42 -2.95 -5.47 4.79
C PHE A 42 -2.05 -4.97 3.66
N ALA A 43 -2.58 -4.15 2.76
CA ALA A 43 -1.85 -3.65 1.62
C ALA A 43 -2.15 -2.16 1.43
N TYR A 44 -1.11 -1.40 1.15
CA TYR A 44 -1.19 -0.03 0.71
C TYR A 44 -1.57 -0.01 -0.76
N GLU A 45 -2.62 0.73 -1.07
CA GLU A 45 -3.12 0.92 -2.42
C GLU A 45 -3.26 2.41 -2.69
N PHE A 46 -2.47 2.90 -3.64
CA PHE A 46 -2.57 4.26 -4.16
C PHE A 46 -3.85 4.40 -4.97
N SER A 47 -4.54 5.55 -4.85
CA SER A 47 -5.62 5.85 -5.78
C SER A 47 -5.05 6.15 -7.17
N GLN A 48 -5.88 6.09 -8.21
CA GLN A 48 -5.41 6.43 -9.56
C GLN A 48 -4.80 7.84 -9.63
N GLY A 49 -5.43 8.82 -8.96
CA GLY A 49 -4.89 10.18 -8.89
C GLY A 49 -3.56 10.27 -8.12
N ASP A 50 -3.36 9.45 -7.08
CA ASP A 50 -2.09 9.35 -6.38
C ASP A 50 -0.99 8.78 -7.30
N VAL A 51 -1.30 7.73 -8.05
CA VAL A 51 -0.39 7.12 -9.02
C VAL A 51 0.00 8.12 -10.11
N ASP A 52 -0.99 8.79 -10.72
CA ASP A 52 -0.77 9.76 -11.78
C ASP A 52 0.11 10.92 -11.30
N ARG A 53 -0.14 11.42 -10.08
CA ARG A 53 0.65 12.51 -9.50
C ARG A 53 2.07 12.07 -9.18
N ILE A 54 2.27 10.91 -8.55
CA ILE A 54 3.62 10.39 -8.26
C ILE A 54 4.38 10.15 -9.58
N GLN A 55 3.71 9.68 -10.63
CA GLN A 55 4.34 9.49 -11.94
C GLN A 55 4.89 10.79 -12.52
N ILE A 56 4.15 11.90 -12.40
CA ILE A 56 4.61 13.24 -12.81
C ILE A 56 5.83 13.65 -11.97
N LEU A 57 5.75 13.51 -10.64
CA LEU A 57 6.84 13.87 -9.73
C LEU A 57 8.13 13.08 -9.99
N ILE A 58 8.01 11.79 -10.31
CA ILE A 58 9.15 10.95 -10.71
C ILE A 58 9.78 11.45 -12.00
N ASN A 59 8.98 11.87 -12.98
CA ASN A 59 9.52 12.40 -14.24
C ASN A 59 10.24 13.74 -14.02
N GLU A 60 9.66 14.65 -13.24
CA GLU A 60 10.32 15.90 -12.83
C GLU A 60 11.65 15.62 -12.11
N LEU A 61 11.68 14.63 -11.21
CA LEU A 61 12.90 14.19 -10.53
C LEU A 61 13.97 13.68 -11.51
N ARG A 62 13.59 12.91 -12.53
CA ARG A 62 14.53 12.44 -13.56
C ARG A 62 15.15 13.59 -14.34
N GLU A 63 14.36 14.58 -14.71
CA GLU A 63 14.82 15.77 -15.41
C GLU A 63 15.82 16.55 -14.55
N HIS A 64 15.48 16.81 -13.29
CA HIS A 64 16.36 17.51 -12.35
C HIS A 64 17.68 16.76 -12.08
N ILE A 65 17.63 15.44 -11.88
CA ILE A 65 18.84 14.61 -11.65
C ILE A 65 19.73 14.61 -12.89
N THR A 66 19.13 14.50 -14.08
CA THR A 66 19.88 14.45 -15.34
C THR A 66 20.56 15.78 -15.63
N GLY A 67 19.85 16.89 -15.40
CA GLY A 67 20.32 18.26 -15.63
C GLY A 67 21.30 18.82 -14.61
N MET A 68 21.62 18.10 -13.52
CA MET A 68 22.57 18.59 -12.52
C MET A 68 24.02 18.35 -12.92
N ASP A 69 24.80 19.40 -13.14
CA ASP A 69 26.23 19.26 -13.49
C ASP A 69 27.13 18.89 -12.31
N ASN A 70 26.67 19.16 -11.08
CA ASN A 70 27.40 18.93 -9.83
C ASN A 70 27.31 17.47 -9.31
N LEU A 71 26.60 16.59 -10.02
CA LEU A 71 26.46 15.18 -9.66
C LEU A 71 27.29 14.29 -10.59
N SER A 72 28.10 13.39 -10.02
CA SER A 72 28.84 12.44 -10.86
C SER A 72 27.92 11.46 -11.58
N ASN A 73 28.29 11.04 -12.80
CA ASN A 73 27.47 10.14 -13.62
C ASN A 73 27.06 8.85 -12.88
N GLY A 74 27.96 8.26 -12.09
CA GLY A 74 27.64 7.08 -11.29
C GLY A 74 26.64 7.36 -10.15
N HIS A 75 26.63 8.57 -9.58
CA HIS A 75 25.59 8.96 -8.61
C HIS A 75 24.23 9.15 -9.32
N LYS A 76 24.21 9.81 -10.49
CA LYS A 76 22.99 10.00 -11.28
C LYS A 76 22.35 8.66 -11.62
N GLU A 77 23.14 7.73 -12.14
CA GLU A 77 22.67 6.39 -12.52
C GLU A 77 22.05 5.63 -11.33
N ARG A 78 22.68 5.70 -10.15
CA ARG A 78 22.12 5.07 -8.94
C ARG A 78 20.78 5.66 -8.53
N LEU A 79 20.62 6.99 -8.61
CA LEU A 79 19.35 7.64 -8.28
C LEU A 79 18.27 7.31 -9.31
N LEU A 80 18.59 7.36 -10.61
CA LEU A 80 17.65 7.01 -11.69
C LEU A 80 17.15 5.57 -11.56
N LYS A 81 18.03 4.60 -11.28
CA LYS A 81 17.65 3.20 -11.01
C LYS A 81 16.70 3.06 -9.82
N ARG A 82 16.88 3.88 -8.76
CA ARG A 82 15.97 3.88 -7.60
C ARG A 82 14.59 4.44 -7.98
N LEU A 83 14.54 5.50 -8.80
CA LEU A 83 13.29 6.06 -9.31
C LEU A 83 12.54 5.11 -10.24
N GLU A 84 13.24 4.38 -11.12
CA GLU A 84 12.63 3.34 -11.95
C GLU A 84 12.01 2.23 -11.12
N LYS A 85 12.74 1.79 -10.09
CA LYS A 85 12.22 0.79 -9.15
C LYS A 85 10.97 1.32 -8.44
N LEU A 86 10.99 2.56 -7.95
CA LEU A 86 9.83 3.20 -7.33
C LEU A 86 8.62 3.19 -8.28
N GLN A 87 8.82 3.65 -9.52
CA GLN A 87 7.76 3.70 -10.53
C GLN A 87 7.16 2.30 -10.78
N SER A 88 8.00 1.27 -10.85
CA SER A 88 7.54 -0.10 -11.08
C SER A 88 6.65 -0.65 -9.94
N GLU A 89 6.72 -0.04 -8.76
CA GLU A 89 5.95 -0.44 -7.57
C GLU A 89 4.63 0.34 -7.43
N LEU A 90 4.44 1.47 -8.13
CA LEU A 90 3.26 2.34 -7.96
C LEU A 90 1.93 1.66 -8.31
N HIS A 91 1.94 0.79 -9.33
CA HIS A 91 0.76 0.09 -9.80
C HIS A 91 0.47 -1.20 -9.04
N LYS A 92 1.25 -1.52 -8.01
CA LYS A 92 1.12 -2.75 -7.23
C LYS A 92 0.42 -2.47 -5.90
N ARG A 93 -0.27 -3.48 -5.39
CA ARG A 93 -0.64 -3.54 -3.96
C ARG A 93 0.62 -3.80 -3.15
N LEU A 94 0.98 -2.87 -2.28
CA LEU A 94 2.24 -2.93 -1.54
C LEU A 94 2.01 -3.42 -0.12
N SER A 95 2.82 -4.38 0.33
CA SER A 95 2.79 -4.85 1.71
C SER A 95 3.53 -3.92 2.69
N ASN A 96 4.42 -3.06 2.19
CA ASN A 96 5.11 -2.04 2.98
C ASN A 96 5.49 -0.82 2.14
N LEU A 97 5.77 0.30 2.82
CA LEU A 97 6.18 1.57 2.20
C LEU A 97 7.67 1.87 2.40
N ASP A 98 8.45 0.93 2.95
CA ASP A 98 9.87 1.09 3.28
C ASP A 98 10.73 1.59 2.12
N ARG A 99 10.38 1.17 0.90
CA ARG A 99 11.09 1.62 -0.32
C ARG A 99 10.95 3.12 -0.57
N PHE A 100 9.81 3.73 -0.20
CA PHE A 100 9.60 5.17 -0.30
C PHE A 100 10.45 5.91 0.72
N TRP A 101 10.53 5.41 1.96
CA TRP A 101 11.34 6.03 3.03
C TRP A 101 12.84 6.03 2.73
N GLY A 102 13.34 5.04 1.98
CA GLY A 102 14.71 5.05 1.47
C GLY A 102 15.02 6.26 0.58
N ILE A 103 14.08 6.66 -0.28
CA ILE A 103 14.24 7.81 -1.19
C ILE A 103 14.17 9.12 -0.42
N VAL A 104 13.29 9.21 0.58
CA VAL A 104 13.22 10.37 1.48
C VAL A 104 14.54 10.56 2.23
N GLY A 105 15.11 9.46 2.73
CA GLY A 105 16.43 9.48 3.38
C GLY A 105 17.55 9.95 2.44
N ASP A 106 17.57 9.43 1.21
CA ASP A 106 18.56 9.84 0.19
C ASP A 106 18.45 11.33 -0.16
N ALA A 107 17.23 11.84 -0.26
CA ALA A 107 16.94 13.25 -0.51
C ALA A 107 17.48 14.15 0.59
N GLY A 108 17.33 13.74 1.86
CA GLY A 108 17.88 14.45 3.01
C GLY A 108 19.41 14.54 2.96
N VAL A 109 20.09 13.48 2.50
CA VAL A 109 21.55 13.49 2.31
C VAL A 109 21.95 14.38 1.13
N ALA A 110 21.17 14.38 0.04
CA ALA A 110 21.41 15.21 -1.13
C ALA A 110 21.23 16.71 -0.81
N LEU A 111 20.22 17.07 -0.01
CA LEU A 111 20.01 18.41 0.56
C LEU A 111 21.25 18.95 1.25
N GLY A 112 21.81 18.17 2.17
CA GLY A 112 22.98 18.58 2.95
C GLY A 112 24.23 18.80 2.10
N ARG A 113 24.30 18.20 0.91
CA ARG A 113 25.46 18.28 0.00
C ARG A 113 25.32 19.33 -1.09
N LEU A 114 24.11 19.55 -1.60
CA LEU A 114 23.83 20.35 -2.80
C LEU A 114 23.21 21.72 -2.46
N GLY A 115 22.75 21.92 -1.21
CA GLY A 115 22.20 23.20 -0.77
C GLY A 115 20.99 23.65 -1.58
N LYS A 116 20.98 24.90 -2.05
CA LYS A 116 19.84 25.51 -2.77
C LYS A 116 19.54 24.83 -4.11
N ASP A 117 20.53 24.24 -4.76
CA ASP A 117 20.37 23.57 -6.06
C ASP A 117 19.57 22.26 -5.93
N ALA A 118 19.48 21.69 -4.72
CA ALA A 118 18.64 20.52 -4.45
C ALA A 118 17.16 20.86 -4.26
N LYS A 119 16.77 22.14 -4.10
CA LYS A 119 15.39 22.52 -3.78
C LYS A 119 14.34 21.90 -4.72
N PRO A 120 14.51 21.89 -6.06
CA PRO A 120 13.53 21.28 -6.94
C PRO A 120 13.31 19.79 -6.64
N ILE A 121 14.39 19.03 -6.41
CA ILE A 121 14.32 17.61 -6.04
C ILE A 121 13.61 17.40 -4.72
N VAL A 122 13.97 18.21 -3.73
CA VAL A 122 13.44 18.11 -2.38
C VAL A 122 11.95 18.35 -2.35
N ASP A 123 11.51 19.40 -3.05
CA ASP A 123 10.09 19.73 -3.14
C ASP A 123 9.29 18.57 -3.74
N ARG A 124 9.82 17.89 -4.77
CA ARG A 124 9.14 16.72 -5.37
C ARG A 124 9.10 15.54 -4.40
N ILE A 125 10.20 15.28 -3.68
CA ILE A 125 10.27 14.17 -2.73
C ILE A 125 9.37 14.41 -1.52
N LYS A 126 9.27 15.65 -1.06
CA LYS A 126 8.30 16.07 -0.03
C LYS A 126 6.87 15.79 -0.49
N GLU A 127 6.52 16.17 -1.71
CA GLU A 127 5.19 15.92 -2.25
C GLU A 127 4.89 14.42 -2.42
N ILE A 128 5.84 13.61 -2.89
CA ILE A 128 5.71 12.15 -2.92
C ILE A 128 5.45 11.63 -1.50
N SER A 129 6.18 12.12 -0.51
CA SER A 129 6.04 11.70 0.89
C SER A 129 4.67 12.01 1.47
N GLU A 130 4.10 13.17 1.14
CA GLU A 130 2.74 13.55 1.53
C GLU A 130 1.69 12.60 0.92
N ILE A 131 1.86 12.19 -0.34
CA ILE A 131 0.96 11.24 -1.00
C ILE A 131 1.05 9.85 -0.34
N VAL A 132 2.28 9.39 -0.07
CA VAL A 132 2.55 8.11 0.61
C VAL A 132 1.94 8.11 2.00
N TRP A 133 2.10 9.19 2.76
CA TRP A 133 1.53 9.34 4.09
C TRP A 133 0.00 9.34 4.09
N ARG A 134 -0.64 10.08 3.17
CA ARG A 134 -2.11 10.04 3.03
C ARG A 134 -2.61 8.63 2.68
N THR A 135 -1.86 7.89 1.87
CA THR A 135 -2.17 6.50 1.52
C THR A 135 -2.04 5.57 2.73
N GLN A 136 -0.99 5.77 3.54
CA GLN A 136 -0.81 5.05 4.81
C GLN A 136 -1.94 5.35 5.78
N ALA A 137 -2.23 6.63 6.04
CA ALA A 137 -3.30 7.06 6.93
C ALA A 137 -4.68 6.52 6.52
N ARG A 138 -4.99 6.53 5.21
CA ARG A 138 -6.22 5.93 4.66
C ARG A 138 -6.29 4.42 4.90
N SER A 139 -5.17 3.72 4.71
CA SER A 139 -5.12 2.26 4.84
C SER A 139 -5.21 1.86 6.32
N GLU A 140 -4.57 2.61 7.22
CA GLU A 140 -4.50 2.35 8.66
C GLU A 140 -5.70 2.94 9.45
N GLU A 141 -6.72 3.47 8.77
CA GLU A 141 -7.89 4.13 9.38
C GLU A 141 -7.52 5.26 10.36
N LEU A 142 -6.36 5.90 10.16
CA LEU A 142 -5.95 7.05 10.94
C LEU A 142 -6.85 8.25 10.62
N PRO A 143 -7.01 9.22 11.55
CA PRO A 143 -7.76 10.44 11.28
C PRO A 143 -7.23 11.10 10.01
N SER A 144 -8.10 11.38 9.03
CA SER A 144 -7.74 11.93 7.70
C SER A 144 -6.92 13.23 7.75
N ASN A 145 -6.91 13.91 8.91
CA ASN A 145 -6.18 15.16 9.12
C ASN A 145 -4.86 14.96 9.87
N SER A 146 -4.29 13.75 9.90
CA SER A 146 -2.99 13.49 10.53
C SER A 146 -1.90 14.16 9.69
N PRO A 147 -1.28 15.25 10.15
CA PRO A 147 -0.22 15.92 9.39
C PRO A 147 0.96 14.96 9.23
N TYR A 148 1.69 15.08 8.13
CA TYR A 148 2.94 14.33 7.95
C TYR A 148 3.91 14.72 9.09
N PRO A 149 4.45 13.75 9.85
CA PRO A 149 5.23 14.05 11.05
C PRO A 149 6.47 14.92 10.83
N LEU A 150 7.04 14.93 9.61
CA LEU A 150 8.23 15.76 9.29
C LEU A 150 7.88 17.10 8.62
N LEU A 151 6.61 17.51 8.58
CA LEU A 151 6.18 18.84 8.10
C LEU A 151 5.87 19.82 9.23
N ASN A 152 6.05 19.41 10.49
CA ASN A 152 5.77 20.26 11.66
C ASN A 152 6.95 21.17 12.05
N ASP A 153 7.80 21.56 11.10
CA ASP A 153 8.73 22.67 11.31
C ASP A 153 8.20 23.89 10.55
N GLU A 154 8.04 24.96 11.32
CA GLU A 154 7.51 26.28 10.95
C GLU A 154 5.98 26.43 11.05
N GLN A 155 5.50 26.61 12.28
CA GLN A 155 4.92 27.89 12.72
C GLN A 155 4.99 27.99 14.25
N ASN A 156 6.12 28.45 14.79
CA ASN A 156 6.11 29.14 16.08
C ASN A 156 7.33 30.06 16.22
N THR A 157 7.05 31.37 16.05
CA THR A 157 7.81 32.56 16.50
C THR A 157 9.23 32.80 15.98
#